data_AF-A0A379WMA6-F1
#
_entry.id   AF-A0A379WMA6-F1
#
_cell.length_a   1.000
_cell.length_b   1.000
_cell.length_c   1.000
_cell.angle_alpha   90.00
_cell.angle_beta   90.00
_cell.angle_gamma   90.00
#
_symmetry.space_group_name_H-M   'P 1'
#
loop_
_entity.id
_entity.type
_entity.pdbx_description
1 polymer ?
#
loop_
_entity_poly.entity_id
_entity_poly.type
_entity_poly.pdbx_seq_one_letter_code
_entity_poly.pdbx_strand_id
1 'polypeptide(L)' 'MPIGVANVAKKYHKPVIGIAGSLTHDVGIVHHYGIDAVFSVLTRIVTLEEAFRGAFDNIYRASRNVAAALAIGMRSAG' A
#
# COMPACT_ATOMS: atom_id res chain seq x y z
N MET A 1 -8.07 11.81 1.78
CA MET A 1 -8.27 10.63 0.90
C MET A 1 -7.08 10.47 -0.04
N PRO A 2 -6.55 9.24 -0.24
CA PRO A 2 -5.23 8.96 -0.85
C PRO A 2 -5.05 9.49 -2.28
N ILE A 3 -6.14 9.69 -3.02
CA ILE A 3 -6.17 10.27 -4.38
C ILE A 3 -5.51 11.67 -4.42
N GLY A 4 -5.68 12.48 -3.37
CA GLY A 4 -5.07 13.81 -3.32
C GLY A 4 -3.53 13.74 -3.34
N VAL A 5 -2.96 12.78 -2.62
CA VAL A 5 -1.51 12.54 -2.60
C VAL A 5 -1.04 12.05 -3.97
N ALA A 6 -1.77 11.11 -4.58
CA ALA A 6 -1.45 10.59 -5.92
C ALA A 6 -1.46 11.69 -6.99
N ASN A 7 -2.46 12.57 -6.95
CA ASN A 7 -2.55 13.71 -7.87
C ASN A 7 -1.37 14.67 -7.74
N VAL A 8 -0.88 14.90 -6.52
CA VAL A 8 0.30 15.74 -6.29
C VAL A 8 1.56 15.01 -6.77
N ALA A 9 1.77 13.76 -6.39
CA ALA A 9 2.95 12.97 -6.77
C ALA A 9 3.11 12.81 -8.29
N LYS A 10 1.99 12.63 -9.01
CA LYS A 10 1.93 12.59 -10.48
C LYS A 10 2.56 13.82 -11.13
N LYS A 11 2.35 15.02 -10.57
CA LYS A 11 2.94 16.27 -11.09
C LYS A 11 4.48 16.27 -11.03
N TYR A 12 5.05 15.45 -10.16
CA TYR A 12 6.49 15.32 -9.94
C TYR A 12 7.05 13.97 -10.41
N HIS A 13 6.26 13.19 -11.16
CA HIS A 13 6.64 11.86 -11.64
C HIS A 13 7.15 10.93 -10.53
N LYS A 14 6.54 11.00 -9.34
CA LYS A 14 6.88 10.15 -8.20
C LYS A 14 5.92 8.96 -8.12
N PRO A 15 6.42 7.73 -7.98
CA PRO A 15 5.56 6.56 -7.78
C PRO A 15 4.87 6.62 -6.43
N VAL A 16 3.67 6.06 -6.35
CA VAL A 16 2.81 6.06 -5.16
C VAL A 16 2.35 4.65 -4.85
N ILE A 17 2.65 4.19 -3.63
CA ILE A 17 2.17 2.92 -3.11
C ILE A 17 1.24 3.18 -1.93
N GLY A 18 0.01 2.66 -2.00
CA GLY A 18 -0.97 2.72 -0.93
C GLY A 18 -0.86 1.54 0.03
N ILE A 19 -0.90 1.82 1.34
CA ILE A 19 -0.99 0.81 2.40
C ILE A 19 -2.29 1.08 3.16
N ALA A 20 -3.23 0.14 3.12
CA ALA A 20 -4.58 0.32 3.67
C ALA A 20 -4.96 -0.80 4.64
N GLY A 21 -5.89 -0.50 5.55
CA GLY A 21 -6.44 -1.46 6.53
C GLY A 21 -6.98 -2.71 5.83
N SER A 22 -8.01 -2.54 5.02
CA SER A 22 -8.59 -3.55 4.15
C SER A 22 -8.75 -3.01 2.73
N LEU A 23 -8.94 -3.91 1.77
CA LEU A 23 -9.24 -3.57 0.38
C LEU A 23 -10.60 -4.16 0.01
N THR A 24 -11.37 -3.43 -0.80
CA THR A 24 -12.63 -3.90 -1.38
C THR A 24 -12.39 -4.50 -2.76
N HIS A 25 -13.39 -5.19 -3.30
CA HIS A 25 -13.30 -5.85 -4.62
C HIS A 25 -12.98 -4.85 -5.76
N ASP A 26 -13.45 -3.61 -5.64
CA ASP A 26 -13.31 -2.54 -6.62
C ASP A 26 -12.05 -1.68 -6.42
N VAL A 27 -11.15 -2.06 -5.52
CA VAL A 27 -9.96 -1.25 -5.18
C VAL A 27 -9.08 -0.94 -6.38
N GLY A 28 -9.12 -1.74 -7.45
CA GLY A 28 -8.37 -1.49 -8.69
C GLY A 28 -8.63 -0.11 -9.33
N ILE A 29 -9.76 0.55 -9.01
CA ILE A 29 -10.06 1.91 -9.49
C ILE A 29 -8.97 2.92 -9.10
N VAL A 30 -8.24 2.69 -8.01
CA VAL A 30 -7.17 3.57 -7.52
C VAL A 30 -6.03 3.75 -8.52
N HIS A 31 -5.82 2.75 -9.39
CA HIS A 31 -4.78 2.81 -10.42
C HIS A 31 -5.07 3.90 -11.46
N HIS A 32 -6.35 4.10 -11.84
CA HIS A 32 -6.74 5.20 -12.71
C HIS A 32 -6.45 6.56 -12.07
N TYR A 33 -6.51 6.65 -10.74
CA TYR A 33 -6.17 7.85 -9.99
C TYR A 33 -4.67 8.05 -9.74
N GLY A 34 -3.80 7.11 -10.13
CA GLY A 34 -2.34 7.29 -10.06
C GLY A 34 -1.67 6.67 -8.86
N ILE A 35 -2.32 5.70 -8.24
CA ILE A 35 -1.68 4.84 -7.25
C ILE A 35 -1.12 3.64 -8.01
N ASP A 36 0.20 3.49 -8.04
CA ASP A 36 0.88 2.46 -8.83
C ASP A 36 0.71 1.06 -8.24
N ALA A 37 0.62 0.96 -6.91
CA ALA A 37 0.35 -0.29 -6.21
C ALA A 37 -0.41 -0.04 -4.91
N VAL A 38 -1.19 -1.04 -4.47
CA VAL A 38 -1.95 -0.97 -3.21
C VAL A 38 -1.89 -2.29 -2.47
N PHE A 39 -1.73 -2.23 -1.15
CA PHE A 39 -1.60 -3.40 -0.27
C PHE A 39 -2.52 -3.29 0.94
N SER A 40 -3.13 -4.41 1.33
CA SER A 40 -3.77 -4.53 2.64
C SER A 40 -2.72 -4.83 3.71
N VAL A 41 -2.89 -4.25 4.89
CA VAL A 41 -2.09 -4.62 6.08
C VAL A 41 -2.61 -5.89 6.76
N LEU A 42 -3.84 -6.30 6.47
CA LEU A 42 -4.44 -7.50 7.02
C LEU A 42 -4.04 -8.72 6.18
N THR A 43 -3.51 -9.73 6.84
CA THR A 43 -3.06 -11.00 6.21
C THR A 43 -4.02 -12.16 6.45
N ARG A 44 -5.05 -11.95 7.27
CA ARG A 44 -6.09 -12.92 7.61
C ARG A 44 -7.37 -12.20 8.00
N ILE A 45 -8.47 -12.93 8.00
CA ILE A 45 -9.76 -12.46 8.52
C ILE A 45 -9.62 -12.29 10.04
N VAL A 46 -9.96 -11.11 10.56
CA VAL A 46 -9.92 -10.77 11.98
C VAL A 46 -11.12 -9.92 12.34
N THR A 47 -11.45 -9.85 13.63
CA THR A 47 -12.37 -8.84 14.13
C THR A 47 -11.77 -7.44 14.01
N LEU A 48 -12.62 -6.42 14.05
CA LEU A 48 -12.17 -5.02 14.02
C LEU A 48 -11.27 -4.68 15.22
N GLU A 49 -11.59 -5.19 16.40
CA GLU A 49 -10.81 -4.96 17.61
C GLU A 49 -9.39 -5.55 17.48
N GLU A 50 -9.27 -6.78 16.99
CA GLU A 50 -7.98 -7.41 16.71
C GLU A 50 -7.19 -6.66 15.64
N ALA A 51 -7.86 -6.17 14.59
CA ALA A 51 -7.23 -5.36 13.56
C ALA A 51 -6.61 -4.08 14.13
N PHE A 52 -7.33 -3.38 15.02
CA PHE A 52 -6.82 -2.18 15.68
C PHE A 52 -5.70 -2.48 16.67
N ARG A 53 -5.84 -3.55 17.48
CA ARG A 53 -4.82 -3.96 18.45
C ARG A 53 -3.49 -4.28 17.77
N GLY A 54 -3.53 -4.91 16.60
CA GLY A 54 -2.35 -5.24 15.80
C GLY A 54 -1.95 -4.19 14.75
N ALA A 55 -2.61 -3.03 14.70
CA ALA A 55 -2.49 -2.10 13.57
C ALA A 55 -1.04 -1.66 13.32
N PHE A 56 -0.29 -1.33 14.38
CA PHE A 56 1.10 -0.93 14.28
C PHE A 56 1.97 -2.01 13.62
N ASP A 57 1.93 -3.24 14.16
CA ASP A 57 2.72 -4.35 13.66
C ASP A 57 2.34 -4.73 12.23
N ASN A 58 1.03 -4.70 11.92
CA ASN A 58 0.51 -4.98 10.59
C ASN A 58 1.02 -3.96 9.56
N ILE A 59 0.93 -2.66 9.88
CA ILE A 59 1.44 -1.58 9.02
C ILE A 59 2.96 -1.71 8.84
N TYR A 60 3.71 -1.95 9.92
CA TYR A 60 5.16 -2.09 9.87
C TYR A 60 5.59 -3.26 8.99
N ARG A 61 4.99 -4.44 9.19
CA ARG A 61 5.30 -5.64 8.40
C ARG A 61 4.96 -5.45 6.93
N ALA A 62 3.78 -4.89 6.62
CA ALA A 62 3.39 -4.58 5.25
C ALA A 62 4.38 -3.61 4.59
N SER A 63 4.72 -2.51 5.28
CA SER A 63 5.67 -1.50 4.78
C SER A 63 7.06 -2.09 4.54
N ARG A 64 7.57 -2.90 5.49
CA ARG A 64 8.86 -3.59 5.34
C ARG A 64 8.85 -4.53 4.13
N ASN A 65 7.77 -5.26 3.91
CA ASN A 65 7.68 -6.20 2.79
C ASN A 65 7.58 -5.47 1.44
N VAL A 66 6.83 -4.37 1.37
CA VAL A 66 6.83 -3.48 0.20
C VAL A 66 8.24 -2.97 -0.09
N ALA A 67 8.95 -2.46 0.92
CA ALA A 67 10.32 -1.98 0.74
C ALA A 67 11.29 -3.10 0.30
N ALA A 68 11.15 -4.30 0.86
CA ALA A 68 11.96 -5.46 0.47
C ALA A 68 11.70 -5.87 -1.00
N ALA A 69 10.44 -5.86 -1.44
CA ALA A 69 10.06 -6.14 -2.83
C ALA A 69 10.66 -5.10 -3.79
N LEU A 70 10.59 -3.80 -3.45
CA LEU A 70 11.26 -2.75 -4.21
C LEU A 70 12.77 -2.96 -4.29
N ALA A 71 13.41 -3.28 -3.16
CA ALA A 71 14.84 -3.53 -3.10
C ALA A 71 15.27 -4.74 -3.94
N ILE A 72 14.44 -5.79 -4.02
CA ILE A 72 14.66 -6.93 -4.93
C ILE A 72 14.66 -6.42 -6.37
N GLY A 73 13.62 -5.70 -6.79
CA GLY A 73 13.52 -5.14 -8.14
C GLY A 73 14.69 -4.23 -8.52
N MET A 74 15.14 -3.38 -7.58
CA MET A 74 16.30 -2.50 -7.78
C MET A 74 17.61 -3.28 -7.99
N ARG A 75 17.80 -4.42 -7.30
CA ARG A 75 19.00 -5.25 -7.46
C ARG A 75 18.99 -6.07 -8.74
N SER A 76 17.81 -6.43 -9.26
CA SER A 76 17.68 -7.21 -10.50
C SER A 76 17.71 -6.36 -11.77
N ALA A 77 17.59 -5.03 -11.64
CA ALA A 77 17.63 -4.09 -12.76
C ALA A 77 19.05 -3.55 -13.05
N GLY A 78 20.05 -3.94 -12.25
CA GLY A 78 21.48 -3.69 -12.48
C GLY A 78 22.19 -4.97 -12.87
#